data_AF-A0A5E4DG36-F1
#
_entry.id   AF-A0A5E4DG36-F1
#
_cell.length_a   1.000
_cell.length_b   1.000
_cell.length_c   1.000
_cell.angle_alpha   90.00
_cell.angle_beta   90.00
_cell.angle_gamma   90.00
#
_symmetry.space_group_name_H-M   'P 1'
#
loop_
_entity.id
_entity.type
_entity.pdbx_description
1 polymer ?
#
loop_
_entity_poly.entity_id
_entity_poly.type
_entity_poly.pdbx_seq_one_letter_code
_entity_poly.pdbx_strand_id
1 'polypeptide(L)' 'RKFIIANARVENCAVIYCNDGFCELCGYSRAEVMQRPCTCDFLHGPRTQRRAAAQIAQALLGAEERKVEIAFYRKD' A
#
# COMPACT_ATOMS: atom_id res chain seq x y z
N ARG A 1 -4.00 15.20 -0.94
CA ARG A 1 -3.06 14.04 -0.90
C ARG A 1 -3.84 12.81 -0.44
N LYS A 2 -3.49 11.61 -0.91
CA LYS A 2 -4.17 10.34 -0.61
C LYS A 2 -3.11 9.41 -0.04
N PHE A 3 -3.27 8.95 1.20
CA PHE A 3 -2.17 8.27 1.90
C PHE A 3 -2.65 7.36 3.03
N ILE A 4 -1.76 6.43 3.38
CA ILE A 4 -1.84 5.55 4.54
C ILE A 4 -0.61 5.78 5.42
N ILE A 5 -0.71 5.43 6.70
CA ILE A 5 0.44 5.37 7.62
C ILE A 5 0.46 3.96 8.19
N ALA A 6 1.65 3.37 8.27
CA ALA A 6 1.85 2.04 8.79
C ALA A 6 2.89 2.01 9.91
N ASN A 7 2.78 1.00 10.76
CA ASN A 7 3.73 0.77 11.84
C ASN A 7 4.90 -0.08 11.32
N ALA A 8 6.07 0.53 11.13
CA ALA A 8 7.27 -0.16 10.64
C ALA A 8 7.90 -1.13 11.65
N ARG A 9 7.42 -1.19 12.90
CA ARG A 9 7.97 -2.04 13.97
C ARG A 9 7.24 -3.38 14.12
N VAL A 10 6.10 -3.55 13.48
CA VAL A 10 5.34 -4.82 13.51
C VAL A 10 5.64 -5.62 12.26
N GLU A 11 5.54 -6.93 12.40
CA GLU A 11 5.61 -7.86 11.28
C GLU A 11 4.60 -7.43 10.19
N ASN A 12 5.05 -7.40 8.93
CA ASN A 12 4.30 -6.97 7.74
C ASN A 12 3.96 -5.47 7.63
N CYS A 13 4.47 -4.59 8.50
CA CYS A 13 4.24 -3.15 8.42
C CYS A 13 2.75 -2.78 8.30
N ALA A 14 1.96 -3.19 9.29
CA ALA A 14 0.51 -3.04 9.25
C ALA A 14 0.06 -1.56 9.18
N VAL A 15 -0.95 -1.29 8.35
CA VAL A 15 -1.58 0.03 8.22
C VAL A 15 -2.33 0.39 9.51
N ILE A 16 -1.94 1.51 10.12
CA ILE A 16 -2.53 2.06 11.35
C ILE A 16 -3.38 3.31 11.09
N TYR A 17 -3.33 3.87 9.88
CA TYR A 17 -4.17 4.98 9.47
C TYR A 17 -4.40 4.97 7.96
N CYS A 18 -5.61 5.32 7.55
CA CYS A 18 -6.00 5.47 6.15
C CYS A 18 -6.99 6.64 6.03
N ASN A 19 -6.68 7.63 5.18
CA ASN A 19 -7.56 8.77 4.95
C ASN A 19 -8.68 8.45 3.93
N ASP A 20 -9.74 9.27 3.93
CA ASP A 20 -10.89 9.05 3.02
C ASP A 20 -10.46 9.08 1.55
N GLY A 21 -9.55 9.99 1.19
CA GLY A 21 -9.05 10.10 -0.19
C GLY A 21 -8.29 8.86 -0.69
N PHE A 22 -7.67 8.05 0.20
CA PHE A 22 -7.10 6.77 -0.19
C PHE A 22 -8.19 5.71 -0.38
N CYS A 23 -9.18 5.66 0.53
CA CYS A 23 -10.33 4.75 0.41
C CYS A 23 -11.08 4.99 -0.92
N GLU A 24 -11.37 6.25 -1.24
CA GLU A 24 -12.00 6.66 -2.49
C GLU A 24 -11.14 6.30 -3.72
N LEU A 25 -9.81 6.34 -3.61
CA LEU A 25 -8.91 6.02 -4.71
C LEU A 25 -8.92 4.52 -5.04
N CYS A 26 -8.94 3.66 -4.03
CA CYS A 26 -8.80 2.22 -4.20
C CYS A 26 -10.15 1.46 -4.20
N GLY A 27 -11.24 2.10 -3.78
CA GLY A 27 -12.56 1.46 -3.69
C GLY A 27 -12.73 0.52 -2.49
N TYR A 28 -11.74 0.43 -1.60
CA TYR A 28 -11.83 -0.33 -0.34
C TYR A 28 -12.29 0.59 0.79
N SER A 29 -13.12 0.06 1.68
CA SER A 29 -13.48 0.77 2.90
C SER A 29 -12.28 0.87 3.86
N ARG A 30 -12.31 1.85 4.76
CA ARG A 30 -11.28 2.00 5.80
C ARG A 30 -11.10 0.71 6.61
N ALA A 31 -12.19 0.04 6.98
CA ALA A 31 -12.15 -1.21 7.74
C ALA A 31 -11.40 -2.32 6.99
N GLU A 32 -11.49 -2.36 5.66
CA GLU A 32 -10.78 -3.33 4.83
C GLU A 32 -9.30 -2.98 4.63
N VAL A 33 -8.92 -1.70 4.71
CA VAL A 33 -7.53 -1.24 4.52
C VAL A 33 -6.72 -1.34 5.83
N MET A 34 -7.34 -1.02 6.96
CA MET A 34 -6.68 -1.04 8.27
C MET A 34 -6.14 -2.44 8.60
N GLN A 35 -5.00 -2.50 9.28
CA GLN A 35 -4.29 -3.73 9.67
C GLN A 35 -3.78 -4.61 8.51
N ARG A 36 -4.00 -4.23 7.25
CA ARG A 36 -3.34 -4.87 6.10
C ARG A 36 -1.87 -4.41 5.98
N PRO A 37 -1.02 -5.18 5.29
CA PRO A 37 0.33 -4.72 4.94
C PRO A 37 0.31 -3.44 4.10
N CYS A 38 1.23 -2.52 4.37
CA CYS A 38 1.33 -1.26 3.62
C CYS A 38 1.95 -1.37 2.23
N THR A 39 2.39 -2.57 1.83
CA THR A 39 2.74 -2.93 0.45
C THR A 39 1.52 -2.90 -0.48
N CYS A 40 0.30 -2.95 0.10
CA CYS A 40 -0.97 -2.88 -0.63
C CYS A 40 -1.14 -3.98 -1.70
N ASP A 41 -0.66 -5.20 -1.42
CA ASP A 41 -0.75 -6.33 -2.36
C ASP A 41 -2.19 -6.68 -2.77
N PHE A 42 -3.17 -6.30 -1.93
CA PHE A 42 -4.60 -6.42 -2.22
C PHE A 42 -5.09 -5.53 -3.37
N LEU A 43 -4.28 -4.58 -3.83
CA LEU A 43 -4.53 -3.73 -5.00
C LEU A 43 -3.83 -4.24 -6.26
N HIS A 44 -3.17 -5.39 -6.20
CA HIS A 44 -2.47 -5.95 -7.36
C HIS A 44 -3.44 -6.54 -8.38
N GLY A 45 -3.05 -6.49 -9.65
CA GLY A 45 -3.78 -7.12 -10.74
C GLY A 45 -2.89 -7.35 -11.96
N PRO A 46 -3.48 -7.66 -13.14
CA PRO A 46 -2.73 -8.17 -14.29
C PRO A 46 -1.55 -7.32 -14.79
N ARG A 47 -1.62 -5.99 -14.64
CA ARG A 47 -0.59 -5.04 -15.07
C ARG A 47 0.33 -4.58 -13.93
N THR A 48 0.12 -5.07 -12.71
CA THR A 48 1.00 -4.74 -11.59
C THR A 48 2.36 -5.42 -11.80
N GLN A 49 3.39 -4.61 -12.03
CA GLN A 49 4.72 -5.13 -12.29
C GLN A 49 5.38 -5.61 -10.99
N ARG A 50 5.86 -6.87 -10.99
CA ARG A 50 6.59 -7.45 -9.85
C ARG A 50 7.80 -6.63 -9.43
N ARG A 51 8.48 -6.00 -10.40
CA ARG A 51 9.63 -5.13 -10.14
C ARG A 51 9.24 -3.91 -9.29
N ALA A 52 8.11 -3.28 -9.57
CA ALA A 52 7.62 -2.13 -8.80
C ALA A 52 7.24 -2.55 -7.37
N ALA A 53 6.52 -3.66 -7.21
CA ALA A 53 6.18 -4.20 -5.89
C ALA A 53 7.45 -4.54 -5.07
N ALA A 54 8.46 -5.14 -5.71
CA ALA A 54 9.75 -5.42 -5.07
C ALA A 54 10.48 -4.14 -4.64
N GLN A 55 10.42 -3.07 -5.44
CA GLN A 55 11.01 -1.78 -5.06
C GLN A 55 10.35 -1.17 -3.82
N ILE A 56 9.03 -1.32 -3.67
CA ILE A 56 8.30 -0.89 -2.46
C ILE A 56 8.75 -1.71 -1.26
N ALA A 57 8.76 -3.05 -1.38
CA ALA A 57 9.19 -3.93 -0.29
C ALA A 57 10.64 -3.65 0.15
N GLN A 58 11.56 -3.43 -0.80
CA GLN A 58 12.94 -3.06 -0.49
C GLN A 58 13.05 -1.72 0.23
N ALA A 59 12.29 -0.70 -0.20
CA ALA A 59 12.30 0.61 0.47
C ALA A 59 11.79 0.52 1.91
N LEU A 60 10.77 -0.29 2.16
CA LEU A 60 10.25 -0.54 3.52
C LEU A 60 11.29 -1.25 4.40
N LEU A 61 11.95 -2.29 3.87
CA LEU A 61 13.01 -3.02 4.60
C LEU A 61 14.23 -2.14 4.91
N GLY A 62 14.62 -1.28 3.96
CA GLY A 62 15.76 -0.38 4.10
C GLY A 62 15.47 0.93 4.85
N ALA A 63 14.21 1.18 5.23
CA ALA A 63 13.75 2.45 5.77
C ALA A 63 14.14 3.66 4.87
N GLU A 64 13.99 3.49 3.55
CA GLU A 64 14.37 4.49 2.55
C GLU A 64 13.14 5.22 1.97
N GLU A 65 13.27 6.53 1.74
CA GLU A 65 12.30 7.24 0.90
C GLU A 65 12.49 6.82 -0.57
N ARG A 66 11.40 6.40 -1.21
CA ARG A 66 11.43 5.98 -2.62
C ARG A 66 10.16 6.37 -3.36
N LYS A 67 10.34 6.88 -4.58
CA LYS A 67 9.24 7.07 -5.54
C LYS A 67 9.17 5.86 -6.46
N VAL A 68 8.01 5.22 -6.52
CA VAL A 68 7.75 4.06 -7.38
C VAL A 68 6.48 4.32 -8.19
N GLU A 69 6.52 4.03 -9.48
CA GLU A 69 5.33 3.99 -10.32
C GLU A 69 4.81 2.55 -10.36
N ILE A 70 3.55 2.37 -9.97
CA ILE A 70 2.91 1.05 -9.87
C ILE A 70 1.46 1.14 -10.34
N ALA A 71 1.03 0.13 -11.10
CA ALA A 71 -0.37 -0.03 -11.48
C ALA A 71 -1.12 -0.76 -10.37
N PHE A 72 -2.08 -0.07 -9.75
CA PHE A 72 -3.01 -0.63 -8.78
C PHE A 72 -4.42 -0.73 -9.36
N TYR A 73 -5.15 -1.71 -8.85
CA TYR A 73 -6.51 -2.03 -9.24
C TYR A 73 -7.45 -1.64 -8.12
N ARG A 74 -8.55 -1.03 -8.51
CA ARG A 74 -9.62 -0.74 -7.58
C ARG A 74 -10.44 -2.00 -7.32
N LYS A 75 -11.18 -1.98 -6.22
CA LYS A 75 -12.12 -3.05 -5.87
C LYS A 75 -13.32 -3.13 -6.81
N ASP A 76 -13.75 -1.99 -7.34
CA ASP A 76 -14.91 -1.78 -8.21
C ASP A 76 -14.57 -1.82 -9.71
#